data_AF-A0A8H3XJ72-F1
#
_entry.id   AF-A0A8H3XJ72-F1
#
_cell.length_a   1.000
_cell.length_b   1.000
_cell.length_c   1.000
_cell.angle_alpha   90.00
_cell.angle_beta   90.00
_cell.angle_gamma   90.00
#
_symmetry.space_group_name_H-M   'P 1'
#
loop_
_entity.id
_entity.type
_entity.pdbx_description
1 polymer ?
#
loop_
_entity_poly.entity_id
_entity_poly.type
_entity_poly.pdbx_seq_one_letter_code
_entity_poly.pdbx_strand_id
1 'polypeptide(L)'
;MYYPIFDYYHCFRPSNNEIPSLKNYDIEDKILAGDGIRDYYGGICTVGFWARLQPDKNFIATAGHCHASGSYYLRPWNSTSTALIGRMKNYFLEPIDFGLINIENSDVQPSVSGEIIYFAQAKFPK
;
A
#
# COMPACT_ATOMS: atom_id res chain seq x y z
N MET A 1 6.32 22.54 -15.43
CA MET A 1 6.08 21.10 -15.58
C MET A 1 6.86 20.41 -14.48
N TYR A 2 6.18 19.75 -13.53
CA TYR A 2 6.81 19.09 -12.38
C TYR A 2 6.71 17.59 -12.62
N TYR A 3 7.85 16.91 -12.63
CA TYR A 3 7.91 15.46 -12.77
C TYR A 3 8.24 14.88 -11.40
N PRO A 4 7.45 13.93 -10.88
CA PRO A 4 7.85 13.20 -9.68
C PRO A 4 9.17 12.47 -9.97
N ILE A 5 10.17 12.69 -9.12
CA ILE A 5 11.41 11.91 -9.14
C ILE A 5 11.13 10.67 -8.29
N PHE A 6 11.18 9.50 -8.91
CA PHE A 6 11.11 8.22 -8.20
C PHE A 6 12.53 7.70 -8.04
N ASP A 7 13.06 7.77 -6.82
CA ASP A 7 14.35 7.17 -6.49
C ASP A 7 14.15 5.69 -6.18
N TYR A 8 14.59 4.83 -7.10
CA TYR A 8 14.53 3.38 -6.92
C TYR A 8 15.79 2.92 -6.19
N TYR A 9 15.62 2.41 -4.97
CA TYR A 9 16.73 1.80 -4.23
C TYR A 9 16.93 0.36 -4.71
N HIS A 10 18.09 0.10 -5.33
CA HIS A 10 18.56 -1.27 -5.51
C HIS A 10 18.91 -1.85 -4.14
N CYS A 11 18.10 -2.79 -3.67
CA CYS A 11 18.40 -3.56 -2.47
C CYS A 11 19.59 -4.49 -2.77
N PHE A 12 20.81 -4.03 -2.50
CA PHE A 12 21.98 -4.89 -2.45
C PHE A 12 21.84 -5.82 -1.26
N ARG A 13 21.88 -7.14 -1.47
CA ARG A 13 21.96 -8.12 -0.37
C ARG A 13 23.23 -7.83 0.45
N PRO A 14 23.15 -7.36 1.71
CA PRO A 14 24.31 -7.35 2.57
C PRO A 14 24.71 -8.79 2.88
N SER A 15 26.00 -9.10 2.98
CA SER A 15 26.52 -10.42 3.37
C SER A 15 26.23 -10.80 4.83
N ASN A 16 25.56 -9.92 5.57
CA ASN A 16 25.31 -10.08 7.00
C ASN A 16 23.85 -10.51 7.16
N ASN A 17 23.64 -11.79 7.46
CA ASN A 17 22.34 -12.41 7.73
C ASN A 17 21.72 -11.96 9.07
N GLU A 18 22.08 -10.78 9.58
CA GLU A 18 21.37 -10.17 10.69
C GLU A 18 20.06 -9.63 10.13
N ILE A 19 19.07 -10.52 10.00
CA ILE A 19 17.68 -10.11 9.84
C ILE A 19 17.38 -9.28 11.09
N PRO A 20 17.17 -7.97 10.98
CA PRO A 20 16.77 -7.19 12.14
C PRO A 20 15.50 -7.85 12.65
N SER A 21 15.48 -8.28 13.92
CA SER A 21 14.28 -8.88 14.48
C SER A 21 13.17 -7.85 14.34
N LEU A 22 12.23 -8.12 13.43
CA LEU A 22 10.99 -7.35 13.33
C LEU A 22 10.37 -7.43 14.72
N LYS A 23 10.34 -6.30 15.41
CA LYS A 23 9.66 -6.20 16.71
C LYS A 23 8.25 -6.73 16.48
N ASN A 24 7.76 -7.57 17.38
CA ASN A 24 6.35 -7.92 17.43
C ASN A 24 5.59 -6.59 17.54
N TYR A 25 5.02 -6.14 16.43
CA TYR A 25 4.03 -5.08 16.47
C TYR A 25 2.83 -5.69 17.17
N ASP A 26 2.35 -5.02 18.21
CA ASP A 26 1.01 -5.30 18.71
C ASP A 26 0.06 -5.27 17.51
N ILE A 27 -0.89 -6.20 17.48
CA ILE A 27 -1.91 -6.31 16.43
C ILE A 27 -2.83 -5.09 16.60
N GLU A 28 -2.33 -3.93 16.20
CA GLU A 28 -3.12 -2.72 16.06
C GLU A 28 -3.78 -2.79 14.68
N ASP A 29 -5.01 -2.30 14.56
CA ASP A 29 -5.74 -2.17 13.28
C ASP A 29 -5.12 -1.09 12.37
N LYS A 30 -3.81 -1.17 12.20
CA LYS A 30 -2.97 -0.22 11.49
C LYS A 30 -2.46 -0.84 10.20
N ILE A 31 -2.57 -0.09 9.11
CA ILE A 31 -1.97 -0.48 7.83
C ILE A 31 -0.54 0.07 7.81
N LEU A 32 0.45 -0.81 7.75
CA LEU A 32 1.86 -0.45 7.63
C LEU A 32 2.35 -0.67 6.19
N ALA A 33 3.29 0.17 5.77
CA ALA A 33 4.05 -0.09 4.54
C ALA A 33 4.75 -1.45 4.65
N GLY A 34 4.65 -2.26 3.60
CA GLY A 34 5.16 -3.63 3.57
C GLY A 34 4.21 -4.69 4.11
N ASP A 35 3.08 -4.33 4.74
CA ASP A 35 2.08 -5.32 5.16
C ASP A 35 1.51 -6.08 3.96
N GLY A 36 1.10 -7.33 4.20
CA GLY A 36 0.40 -8.11 3.20
C GLY A 36 -0.98 -7.52 2.91
N ILE A 37 -1.35 -7.45 1.64
CA ILE A 37 -2.74 -7.28 1.20
C ILE A 37 -3.15 -8.52 0.44
N ARG A 38 -4.39 -8.96 0.68
CA ARG A 38 -4.97 -10.11 0.02
C ARG A 38 -6.23 -9.69 -0.73
N ASP A 39 -6.34 -10.07 -1.99
CA ASP A 39 -7.58 -9.91 -2.73
C ASP A 39 -8.60 -11.00 -2.39
N TYR A 40 -9.84 -10.82 -2.83
CA TYR A 40 -10.93 -11.78 -2.59
C TYR A 40 -10.65 -13.19 -3.15
N TYR A 41 -9.85 -13.32 -4.22
CA TYR A 41 -9.50 -14.59 -4.84
C TYR A 41 -8.25 -15.26 -4.23
N GLY A 42 -7.62 -14.60 -3.26
CA GLY A 42 -6.46 -15.12 -2.54
C GLY A 42 -5.11 -14.68 -3.10
N GLY A 43 -5.06 -13.81 -4.10
CA GLY A 43 -3.82 -13.17 -4.55
C GLY A 43 -3.22 -12.31 -3.43
N ILE A 44 -1.90 -12.27 -3.37
CA ILE A 44 -1.14 -11.61 -2.30
C ILE A 44 -0.23 -10.57 -2.91
N CYS A 45 -0.34 -9.34 -2.39
CA CYS A 45 0.54 -8.23 -2.68
C CYS A 45 0.95 -7.54 -1.38
N THR A 46 1.66 -6.43 -1.49
CA THR A 46 2.09 -5.65 -0.33
C THR A 46 1.55 -4.22 -0.39
N VAL A 47 1.36 -3.64 0.79
CA VAL A 47 1.13 -2.21 0.97
C VAL A 47 2.41 -1.46 0.57
N GLY A 48 2.29 -0.49 -0.32
CA GLY A 48 3.36 0.45 -0.64
C GLY A 48 3.39 1.59 0.37
N PHE A 49 2.48 2.55 0.21
CA PHE A 49 2.39 3.72 1.10
C PHE A 49 0.95 4.20 1.28
N TRP A 50 0.72 4.95 2.36
CA TRP A 50 -0.54 5.65 2.56
C TRP A 50 -0.57 6.93 1.74
N ALA A 51 -1.66 7.10 1.02
CA ALA A 51 -1.92 8.21 0.15
C ALA A 51 -3.22 8.92 0.52
N ARG A 52 -3.23 10.24 0.36
CA ARG A 52 -4.39 11.08 0.68
C ARG A 52 -4.61 12.12 -0.40
N LEU A 53 -5.82 12.18 -0.93
CA LEU A 53 -6.22 13.24 -1.89
C LEU A 53 -6.89 14.41 -1.18
N GLN A 54 -7.76 14.13 -0.21
CA GLN A 54 -8.52 15.08 0.60
C GLN A 54 -8.67 14.52 2.02
N PRO A 55 -9.10 15.33 3.01
CA PRO A 55 -9.17 14.88 4.39
C PRO A 55 -9.93 13.56 4.61
N ASP A 56 -10.96 13.34 3.80
CA ASP A 56 -11.90 12.21 3.81
C ASP A 56 -11.58 11.14 2.76
N LYS A 57 -10.55 11.34 1.92
CA LYS A 57 -10.24 10.46 0.80
C LYS A 57 -8.85 9.86 0.92
N ASN A 58 -8.81 8.69 1.57
CA ASN A 58 -7.59 7.95 1.91
C ASN A 58 -7.47 6.69 1.03
N PHE A 59 -6.24 6.41 0.63
CA PHE A 59 -5.91 5.29 -0.23
C PHE A 59 -4.67 4.55 0.26
N ILE A 60 -4.62 3.27 -0.06
CA ILE A 60 -3.39 2.50 -0.02
C ILE A 60 -2.83 2.40 -1.44
N ALA A 61 -1.60 2.87 -1.63
CA ALA A 61 -0.85 2.66 -2.86
C ALA A 61 -0.20 1.28 -2.85
N THR A 62 -0.28 0.58 -3.98
CA THR A 62 0.34 -0.72 -4.25
C THR A 62 0.67 -0.83 -5.75
N ALA A 63 1.12 -1.98 -6.25
CA ALA A 63 1.33 -2.20 -7.68
C ALA A 63 0.00 -2.34 -8.43
N GLY A 64 -0.04 -1.92 -9.69
CA GLY A 64 -1.22 -2.00 -10.54
C GLY A 64 -1.55 -3.43 -10.95
N HIS A 65 -0.54 -4.28 -11.16
CA HIS A 65 -0.73 -5.70 -11.46
C HIS A 65 -1.33 -6.49 -10.29
N CYS A 66 -1.39 -5.92 -9.09
CA CYS A 66 -2.13 -6.47 -7.95
C CYS A 66 -3.65 -6.32 -8.11
N HIS A 67 -4.13 -5.65 -9.17
CA HIS A 67 -5.54 -5.47 -9.42
C HIS A 67 -6.27 -6.80 -9.65
N ALA A 68 -7.31 -7.02 -8.85
CA ALA A 68 -8.30 -8.08 -8.98
C ALA A 68 -9.68 -7.50 -8.70
N SER A 69 -10.72 -8.10 -9.28
CA SER A 69 -12.09 -7.66 -9.00
C SER A 69 -12.49 -7.98 -7.56
N GLY A 70 -12.97 -6.97 -6.83
CA GLY A 70 -13.53 -7.15 -5.49
C GLY A 70 -12.80 -6.37 -4.41
N SER A 71 -12.91 -6.88 -3.18
CA SER A 71 -12.37 -6.24 -1.98
C SER A 71 -10.98 -6.77 -1.64
N TYR A 72 -10.20 -5.89 -1.03
CA TYR A 72 -8.88 -6.16 -0.49
C TYR A 72 -8.94 -6.16 1.03
N TYR A 73 -8.17 -7.08 1.60
CA TYR A 73 -8.07 -7.30 3.02
C TYR A 73 -6.62 -7.11 3.46
N LEU A 74 -6.43 -6.38 4.54
CA LEU A 74 -5.16 -6.30 5.24
C LEU A 74 -4.86 -7.66 5.83
N ARG A 75 -3.62 -8.13 5.64
CA ARG A 75 -3.08 -9.31 6.29
C ARG A 75 -1.72 -8.92 6.88
N PRO A 76 -1.70 -8.45 8.15
CA PRO A 76 -0.47 -8.06 8.81
C PRO A 76 0.53 -9.21 8.86
N TRP A 77 1.81 -8.86 8.90
CA TRP A 77 2.87 -9.86 9.06
C TRP A 77 2.64 -10.70 10.32
N ASN A 78 2.81 -12.02 10.24
CA ASN A 78 2.55 -12.98 11.32
C ASN A 78 1.12 -13.01 11.89
N SER A 79 0.13 -12.42 11.21
CA SER A 79 -1.27 -12.54 11.60
C SER A 79 -2.06 -13.48 10.69
N THR A 80 -3.00 -14.21 11.30
CA THR A 80 -4.09 -14.92 10.59
C THR A 80 -5.35 -14.07 10.48
N SER A 81 -5.45 -12.98 11.24
CA SER A 81 -6.56 -12.04 11.11
C SER A 81 -6.45 -11.26 9.81
N THR A 82 -7.61 -11.00 9.22
CA THR A 82 -7.73 -10.17 8.02
C THR A 82 -8.75 -9.08 8.29
N ALA A 83 -8.43 -7.85 7.91
CA ALA A 83 -9.35 -6.72 8.05
C ALA A 83 -9.71 -6.16 6.67
N LEU A 84 -10.98 -5.87 6.41
CA LEU A 84 -11.39 -5.24 5.15
C LEU A 84 -10.74 -3.87 5.03
N ILE A 85 -10.04 -3.60 3.92
CA ILE A 85 -9.53 -2.26 3.59
C ILE A 85 -10.57 -1.56 2.70
N GLY A 86 -10.91 -2.18 1.58
CA GLY A 86 -11.81 -1.62 0.57
C GLY A 86 -11.47 -2.12 -0.82
N ARG A 87 -11.74 -1.33 -1.86
CA ARG A 87 -11.61 -1.75 -3.27
C ARG A 87 -10.56 -0.95 -4.02
N MET A 88 -9.84 -1.60 -4.94
CA MET A 88 -8.99 -0.90 -5.90
C MET A 88 -9.86 -0.14 -6.91
N LYS A 89 -9.68 1.19 -6.99
CA LYS A 89 -10.49 2.06 -7.87
C LYS A 89 -9.68 2.63 -9.03
N ASN A 90 -8.38 2.80 -8.85
CA ASN A 90 -7.50 3.37 -9.84
C ASN A 90 -6.29 2.46 -9.95
N TYR A 91 -5.98 1.99 -11.15
CA TYR A 91 -4.79 1.19 -11.41
C TYR A 91 -4.33 1.40 -12.85
N PHE A 92 -3.03 1.25 -13.05
CA PHE A 92 -2.34 1.34 -14.33
C PHE A 92 -1.28 0.26 -14.36
N LEU A 93 -1.15 -0.42 -15.50
CA LEU A 93 -0.12 -1.46 -15.70
C LEU A 93 1.09 -0.89 -16.44
N GLU A 94 0.87 0.10 -17.30
CA GLU A 94 1.90 0.79 -18.07
C GLU A 94 1.51 2.28 -18.23
N PRO A 95 2.49 3.21 -18.31
CA PRO A 95 3.93 3.01 -18.18
C PRO A 95 4.40 2.85 -16.72
N ILE A 96 3.52 3.12 -15.76
CA ILE A 96 3.81 3.01 -14.33
C ILE A 96 2.84 1.99 -13.75
N ASP A 97 3.39 0.93 -13.17
CA ASP A 97 2.66 -0.14 -12.54
C ASP A 97 2.21 0.29 -11.12
N PHE A 98 1.04 0.91 -11.02
CA PHE A 98 0.52 1.43 -9.75
C PHE A 98 -0.98 1.18 -9.57
N GLY A 99 -1.40 1.01 -8.33
CA GLY A 99 -2.78 0.78 -7.92
C GLY A 99 -3.11 1.54 -6.64
N LEU A 100 -4.35 2.03 -6.53
CA LEU A 100 -4.89 2.72 -5.36
C LEU A 100 -6.14 2.00 -4.85
N ILE A 101 -6.04 1.48 -3.64
CA ILE A 101 -7.15 0.88 -2.90
C ILE A 101 -7.79 1.96 -2.04
N ASN A 102 -9.07 2.23 -2.26
CA ASN A 102 -9.83 3.15 -1.42
C ASN A 102 -10.04 2.52 -0.03
N ILE A 103 -9.73 3.26 1.03
CA ILE A 103 -10.00 2.82 2.40
C ILE A 103 -11.48 3.08 2.68
N GLU A 104 -12.27 2.02 2.73
CA GLU A 104 -13.73 2.04 2.94
C GLU A 104 -14.10 1.71 4.40
N ASN A 105 -13.20 1.07 5.15
CA ASN A 105 -13.41 0.66 6.54
C ASN A 105 -12.79 1.67 7.52
N SER A 106 -13.58 2.21 8.46
CA SER A 106 -13.12 3.13 9.49
C SER A 106 -12.27 2.48 10.57
N ASP A 107 -12.43 1.16 10.76
CA ASP A 107 -11.76 0.43 11.83
C ASP A 107 -10.28 0.19 11.53
N VAL A 108 -9.89 0.33 10.25
CA VAL A 108 -8.52 0.14 9.79
C VAL A 108 -7.96 1.48 9.37
N GLN A 109 -6.92 1.94 10.07
CA GLN A 109 -6.31 3.24 9.80
C GLN A 109 -4.84 3.09 9.36
N PRO A 110 -4.38 3.82 8.34
CA PRO A 110 -2.96 3.82 8.00
C PRO A 110 -2.13 4.41 9.16
N SER A 111 -1.00 3.78 9.47
CA SER A 111 -0.07 4.33 10.46
C SER A 111 0.77 5.46 9.86
N VAL A 112 0.93 6.54 10.62
CA VAL A 112 1.81 7.68 10.31
C VAL A 112 3.30 7.42 10.55
N SER A 113 3.70 6.18 10.86
CA SER A 113 5.13 5.85 11.00
C SER A 113 5.88 5.81 9.66
N GLY A 114 5.18 5.96 8.52
CA GLY A 114 5.75 6.11 7.18
C GLY A 114 5.42 7.47 6.55
N GLU A 115 6.17 7.84 5.50
CA GLU A 115 6.01 9.09 4.77
C GLU A 115 4.62 9.16 4.09
N ILE A 116 3.80 10.16 4.45
CA ILE A 116 2.54 10.43 3.77
C ILE A 116 2.87 11.07 2.43
N ILE A 117 2.62 10.36 1.34
CA ILE A 117 2.73 10.95 0.00
C ILE A 117 1.39 11.61 -0.33
N TYR A 118 1.39 12.95 -0.34
CA TYR A 118 0.29 13.72 -0.90
C TYR A 118 0.35 13.63 -2.42
N PHE A 119 -0.60 12.92 -3.02
CA PHE A 119 -0.77 12.98 -4.47
C PHE A 119 -1.39 14.33 -4.84
N ALA A 120 -0.53 15.30 -5.18
CA ALA A 120 -0.98 16.40 -6.01
C ALA A 120 -1.49 15.79 -7.32
N GLN A 121 -2.71 16.14 -7.74
CA GLN A 121 -3.26 15.67 -9.02
C GLN A 121 -2.27 16.03 -10.14
N ALA A 122 -1.54 15.04 -10.65
CA ALA A 122 -0.81 15.17 -11.89
C ALA A 122 -1.86 15.32 -12.99
N LYS A 123 -2.10 16.56 -13.41
CA LYS A 123 -2.97 16.88 -14.54
C LYS A 123 -2.22 16.44 -15.80
N PHE A 124 -2.43 15.21 -16.23
CA PHE A 124 -1.94 14.75 -17.53
C PHE A 124 -2.68 15.53 -18.62
N PRO A 125 -1.99 16.30 -19.48
CA PRO A 125 -2.64 16.93 -20.63
C PRO A 125 -3.18 15.83 -21.56
N LYS A 126 -4.34 16.10 -22.16
CA LYS A 126 -5.02 15.23 -23.13
C LYS A 126 -4.18 15.01 -24.37
#